data_AF-A0A936HGS0-F1
#
_entry.id   AF-A0A936HGS0-F1
#
_cell.length_a   1.000
_cell.length_b   1.000
_cell.length_c   1.000
_cell.angle_alpha   90.00
_cell.angle_beta   90.00
_cell.angle_gamma   90.00
#
_symmetry.space_group_name_H-M   'P 1'
#
loop_
_entity.id
_entity.type
_entity.pdbx_description
1 polymer ?
#
loop_
_entity_poly.entity_id
_entity_poly.type
_entity_poly.pdbx_seq_one_letter_code
_entity_poly.pdbx_strand_id
1 'polypeptide(L)'
;MGNLDWKWVGIGVLIMLVLSLLGGIVLTLLMPEVRSAATVEELEAMTLSGGQAFLAAAINFLAFVIGGFIVGWKSAGRTIIEPGISAAVAVLIALLLAGNFTVMNLLVGGLIPFAAGVLGGWLGERRQDATRAHGASM
;
A
#
# COMPACT_ATOMS: atom_id res chain seq x y z
N MET A 1 9.52 17.10 19.24
CA MET A 1 9.03 16.08 18.30
C MET A 1 7.64 15.69 18.77
N GLY A 2 6.62 15.84 17.94
CA GLY A 2 5.27 15.40 18.31
C GLY A 2 5.27 13.88 18.53
N ASN A 3 4.59 13.40 19.57
CA ASN A 3 4.49 11.97 19.83
C ASN A 3 3.83 11.27 18.64
N LEU A 4 4.47 10.23 18.13
CA LEU A 4 3.93 9.37 17.08
C LEU A 4 2.63 8.72 17.58
N ASP A 5 1.54 8.84 16.83
CA ASP A 5 0.30 8.16 17.18
C ASP A 5 0.30 6.72 16.62
N TRP A 6 0.74 5.79 17.46
CA TRP A 6 0.81 4.36 17.14
C TRP A 6 -0.54 3.76 16.73
N LYS A 7 -1.67 4.35 17.15
CA LYS A 7 -2.99 3.93 16.70
C LYS A 7 -3.13 4.11 15.20
N TRP A 8 -2.70 5.26 14.66
CA TRP A 8 -2.77 5.54 13.24
C TRP A 8 -1.79 4.70 12.42
N VAL A 9 -0.61 4.41 12.98
CA VAL A 9 0.33 3.46 12.36
C VAL A 9 -0.32 2.08 12.21
N GLY A 10 -0.90 1.54 13.30
CA GLY A 10 -1.57 0.24 13.27
C GLY A 10 -2.75 0.20 12.29
N ILE A 11 -3.59 1.25 12.28
CA ILE A 11 -4.69 1.39 11.32
C ILE A 11 -4.17 1.45 9.88
N GLY A 12 -3.09 2.19 9.64
CA GLY A 12 -2.47 2.32 8.34
C GLY A 12 -1.98 0.99 7.78
N VAL A 13 -1.25 0.23 8.60
CA VAL A 13 -0.78 -1.12 8.25
C VAL A 13 -1.98 -2.00 7.88
N LEU A 14 -3.02 -2.01 8.72
CA LEU A 14 -4.20 -2.83 8.49
C LEU A 14 -4.91 -2.46 7.17
N ILE A 15 -5.11 -1.16 6.91
CA ILE A 15 -5.75 -0.69 5.68
C ILE A 15 -4.94 -1.11 4.46
N MET A 16 -3.62 -0.89 4.45
CA MET A 16 -2.76 -1.23 3.32
C MET A 16 -2.79 -2.74 3.04
N LEU A 17 -2.66 -3.57 4.08
CA LEU A 17 -2.73 -5.02 3.94
C LEU A 17 -4.11 -5.48 3.41
N VAL A 18 -5.20 -4.96 3.97
CA VAL A 18 -6.56 -5.30 3.52
C VAL A 18 -6.77 -4.86 2.07
N LEU A 19 -6.36 -3.65 1.70
CA LEU A 19 -6.50 -3.17 0.32
C LEU A 19 -5.62 -3.97 -0.66
N SER A 20 -4.41 -4.37 -0.27
CA SER A 20 -3.56 -5.23 -1.09
C SER A 20 -4.17 -6.62 -1.28
N LEU A 21 -4.76 -7.21 -0.23
CA LEU A 21 -5.48 -8.48 -0.33
C LEU A 21 -6.71 -8.36 -1.24
N LEU A 22 -7.50 -7.30 -1.09
CA LEU A 22 -8.62 -7.01 -1.98
C LEU A 22 -8.15 -6.80 -3.42
N GLY A 23 -7.01 -6.15 -3.62
CA GLY A 23 -6.36 -6.02 -4.93
C GLY A 23 -6.00 -7.37 -5.55
N GLY A 24 -5.46 -8.30 -4.76
CA GLY A 24 -5.19 -9.68 -5.18
C GLY A 24 -6.46 -10.44 -5.58
N ILE A 25 -7.55 -10.26 -4.82
CA ILE A 25 -8.86 -10.84 -5.15
C ILE A 25 -9.37 -10.26 -6.48
N VAL A 26 -9.31 -8.95 -6.65
CA VAL A 26 -9.70 -8.28 -7.91
C VAL A 26 -8.88 -8.81 -9.09
N LEU A 27 -7.55 -8.93 -8.94
CA LEU A 27 -6.68 -9.50 -9.98
C LEU A 27 -7.08 -10.92 -10.33
N THR A 28 -7.36 -11.76 -9.33
CA THR A 28 -7.83 -13.13 -9.52
C THR A 28 -9.13 -13.15 -10.33
N LEU A 29 -10.09 -12.27 -10.00
CA LEU A 29 -11.35 -12.17 -10.75
C LEU A 29 -11.18 -11.66 -12.18
N LEU A 30 -10.13 -10.86 -12.44
CA LEU A 30 -9.84 -10.30 -13.77
C LEU A 30 -8.95 -11.19 -14.63
N MET A 31 -8.20 -12.12 -14.04
CA MET A 31 -7.24 -12.99 -14.73
C MET A 31 -7.74 -14.44 -14.71
N PRO A 32 -8.36 -14.94 -15.78
CA PRO A 32 -8.83 -16.33 -15.86
C PRO A 32 -7.72 -17.36 -15.60
N GLU A 33 -6.49 -17.05 -16.00
CA GLU A 33 -5.32 -17.92 -15.85
C GLU A 33 -4.99 -18.16 -14.37
N VAL A 34 -5.05 -17.10 -13.56
CA VAL A 34 -4.87 -17.17 -12.09
C VAL A 34 -5.97 -18.05 -11.46
N ARG A 35 -7.21 -17.98 -11.99
CA ARG A 35 -8.33 -18.81 -11.51
C ARG A 35 -8.24 -20.27 -11.91
N SER A 36 -7.55 -20.56 -13.02
CA SER A 36 -7.39 -21.92 -13.52
C SER A 36 -6.27 -22.70 -12.82
N ALA A 37 -5.41 -22.03 -12.05
CA ALA A 37 -4.40 -22.71 -11.23
C ALA A 37 -5.11 -23.56 -10.16
N ALA A 38 -4.81 -24.86 -10.15
CA ALA A 38 -5.37 -25.82 -9.20
C ALA A 38 -4.51 -25.96 -7.93
N THR A 39 -3.24 -25.54 -8.02
CA THR A 39 -2.26 -25.62 -6.93
C THR A 39 -1.51 -24.30 -6.73
N VAL A 40 -0.86 -24.15 -5.58
CA VAL A 40 -0.02 -22.97 -5.27
C VAL A 40 1.24 -22.99 -6.14
N GLU A 41 1.81 -24.17 -6.39
CA GLU A 41 2.99 -24.34 -7.24
C GLU A 41 2.75 -23.88 -8.68
N GLU A 42 1.57 -24.18 -9.25
CA GLU A 42 1.17 -23.67 -10.58
C GLU A 42 1.07 -22.15 -10.61
N LEU A 43 0.54 -21.55 -9.53
CA LEU A 43 0.42 -20.11 -9.40
C LEU A 43 1.79 -19.43 -9.28
N GLU A 44 2.74 -20.05 -8.58
CA GLU A 44 4.11 -19.54 -8.45
C GLU A 44 4.93 -19.68 -9.74
N ALA A 45 4.69 -20.75 -10.51
CA ALA A 45 5.31 -20.96 -11.81
C ALA A 45 4.72 -20.10 -12.92
N MET A 46 3.56 -19.46 -12.68
CA MET A 46 2.91 -18.61 -13.67
C MET A 46 3.77 -17.40 -14.03
N THR A 47 4.07 -17.30 -15.32
CA THR A 47 4.68 -16.09 -15.88
C THR A 47 3.58 -15.14 -16.33
N LEU A 48 3.43 -14.02 -15.63
CA LEU A 48 2.50 -12.97 -16.04
C LEU A 48 3.00 -12.28 -17.31
N SER A 49 2.09 -11.98 -18.24
CA SER A 49 2.40 -11.05 -19.32
C SER A 49 2.79 -9.68 -18.75
N GLY A 50 3.56 -8.89 -19.50
CA GLY A 50 3.98 -7.56 -19.05
C GLY A 50 2.81 -6.65 -18.67
N GLY A 51 1.67 -6.75 -19.38
CA GLY A 51 0.45 -6.01 -19.06
C GLY A 51 -0.21 -6.46 -17.76
N GLN A 52 -0.26 -7.77 -17.49
CA GLN A 52 -0.79 -8.31 -16.23
C GLN A 52 0.11 -7.94 -15.05
N ALA A 53 1.44 -8.03 -15.22
CA ALA A 53 2.40 -7.60 -14.20
C ALA A 53 2.27 -6.10 -13.89
N PHE A 54 2.12 -5.26 -14.92
CA PHE A 54 1.87 -3.84 -14.74
C PHE A 54 0.57 -3.56 -14.00
N LEU A 55 -0.53 -4.24 -14.38
CA LEU A 55 -1.82 -4.10 -13.70
C LEU A 55 -1.73 -4.51 -12.22
N ALA A 56 -1.05 -5.61 -11.92
CA ALA A 56 -0.84 -6.06 -10.54
C ALA A 56 -0.05 -5.04 -9.73
N ALA A 57 1.05 -4.52 -10.30
CA ALA A 57 1.85 -3.47 -9.67
C ALA A 57 1.04 -2.18 -9.46
N ALA A 58 0.22 -1.77 -10.44
CA ALA A 58 -0.62 -0.59 -10.36
C ALA A 58 -1.70 -0.70 -9.28
N ILE A 59 -2.37 -1.86 -9.18
CA ILE A 59 -3.36 -2.11 -8.13
C ILE A 59 -2.71 -2.08 -6.75
N ASN A 60 -1.55 -2.71 -6.59
CA ASN A 60 -0.84 -2.70 -5.32
C ASN A 60 -0.33 -1.29 -4.96
N PHE A 61 0.17 -0.54 -5.95
CA PHE A 61 0.55 0.85 -5.79
C PHE A 61 -0.64 1.70 -5.30
N LEU A 62 -1.81 1.53 -5.91
CA LEU A 62 -3.03 2.23 -5.50
C LEU A 62 -3.47 1.86 -4.09
N ALA A 63 -3.40 0.58 -3.70
CA ALA A 63 -3.71 0.15 -2.34
C ALA A 63 -2.86 0.90 -1.29
N PHE A 64 -1.56 1.03 -1.55
CA PHE A 64 -0.65 1.75 -0.67
C PHE A 64 -0.86 3.27 -0.71
N VAL A 65 -1.08 3.87 -1.88
CA VAL A 65 -1.41 5.30 -1.98
C VAL A 65 -2.69 5.63 -1.21
N ILE A 66 -3.74 4.82 -1.36
CA ILE A 66 -5.02 5.02 -0.67
C ILE A 66 -4.84 4.85 0.84
N GLY A 67 -4.18 3.78 1.29
CA GLY A 67 -3.90 3.56 2.70
C GLY A 67 -3.08 4.70 3.32
N GLY A 68 -2.03 5.13 2.62
CA GLY A 68 -1.19 6.26 3.02
C GLY A 68 -2.00 7.55 3.11
N PHE A 69 -2.82 7.83 2.10
CA PHE A 69 -3.69 9.00 2.06
C PHE A 69 -4.69 9.04 3.21
N ILE A 70 -5.32 7.92 3.55
CA ILE A 70 -6.28 7.86 4.66
C ILE A 70 -5.58 8.19 5.98
N VAL A 71 -4.41 7.59 6.25
CA VAL A 71 -3.62 7.86 7.46
C VAL A 71 -3.15 9.31 7.50
N GLY A 72 -2.60 9.81 6.38
CA GLY A 72 -2.13 11.18 6.26
C GLY A 72 -3.25 12.22 6.35
N TRP A 73 -4.50 11.86 6.00
CA TRP A 73 -5.65 12.76 6.09
C TRP A 73 -6.37 12.71 7.46
N LYS A 74 -6.26 11.60 8.20
CA LYS A 74 -6.98 11.40 9.47
C LYS A 74 -6.13 11.58 10.72
N SER A 75 -4.83 11.35 10.64
CA SER A 75 -3.92 11.59 11.76
C SER A 75 -3.89 13.06 12.15
N ALA A 76 -3.65 13.37 13.43
CA ALA A 76 -3.75 14.73 13.97
C ALA A 76 -2.73 15.74 13.38
N GLY A 77 -1.86 15.31 12.49
CA GLY A 77 -1.11 16.15 11.57
C GLY A 77 0.20 16.68 12.16
N ARG A 78 1.31 16.17 11.60
CA ARG A 78 2.56 16.90 11.34
C ARG A 78 3.65 16.04 10.68
N THR A 79 3.41 14.76 10.44
CA THR A 79 4.48 13.88 10.00
C THR A 79 3.98 12.80 9.05
N ILE A 80 4.42 12.93 7.80
CA ILE A 80 4.57 11.88 6.77
C ILE A 80 5.17 10.56 7.31
N ILE A 81 5.75 10.61 8.50
CA ILE A 81 6.29 9.50 9.28
C ILE A 81 5.22 8.45 9.59
N GLU A 82 4.01 8.81 10.02
CA GLU A 82 2.98 7.80 10.37
C GLU A 82 2.55 6.95 9.16
N PRO A 83 2.14 7.55 8.01
CA PRO A 83 1.88 6.78 6.80
C PRO A 83 3.16 6.09 6.27
N GLY A 84 4.34 6.69 6.44
CA GLY A 84 5.61 6.07 6.05
C GLY A 84 5.94 4.81 6.85
N ILE A 85 5.86 4.85 8.18
CA ILE A 85 6.06 3.69 9.05
C ILE A 85 4.99 2.64 8.77
N SER A 86 3.73 3.06 8.56
CA SER A 86 2.65 2.14 8.16
C SER A 86 3.02 1.39 6.88
N ALA A 87 3.48 2.11 5.86
CA ALA A 87 3.88 1.52 4.59
C ALA A 87 5.09 0.59 4.74
N ALA A 88 6.10 0.98 5.52
CA ALA A 88 7.28 0.15 5.76
C ALA A 88 6.91 -1.16 6.46
N VAL A 89 6.07 -1.10 7.48
CA VAL A 89 5.62 -2.28 8.23
C VAL A 89 4.72 -3.16 7.37
N ALA A 90 3.79 -2.58 6.60
CA ALA A 90 2.93 -3.35 5.68
C ALA A 90 3.75 -4.07 4.60
N VAL A 91 4.74 -3.38 4.00
CA VAL A 91 5.70 -3.99 3.06
C VAL A 91 6.48 -5.12 3.71
N LEU A 92 7.01 -4.90 4.92
CA LEU A 92 7.78 -5.92 5.63
C LEU A 92 6.94 -7.16 5.88
N ILE A 93 5.69 -6.99 6.34
CA ILE A 93 4.75 -8.10 6.54
C ILE A 93 4.49 -8.82 5.21
N ALA A 94 4.21 -8.09 4.14
CA ALA A 94 3.96 -8.69 2.82
C ALA A 94 5.16 -9.49 2.29
N LEU A 95 6.37 -8.96 2.42
CA LEU A 95 7.60 -9.66 2.01
C LEU A 95 7.90 -10.90 2.87
N LEU A 96 7.66 -10.83 4.18
CA LEU A 96 7.80 -11.97 5.09
C LEU A 96 6.81 -13.07 4.75
N LEU A 97 5.55 -12.72 4.45
CA LEU A 97 4.53 -13.68 4.04
C LEU A 97 4.83 -14.29 2.67
N ALA A 98 5.42 -13.53 1.76
CA ALA A 98 5.82 -14.03 0.45
C ALA A 98 7.04 -14.99 0.52
N GLY A 99 7.84 -14.93 1.58
CA GLY A 99 9.00 -15.82 1.79
C GLY A 99 10.12 -15.70 0.75
N ASN A 100 10.02 -14.75 -0.20
CA ASN A 100 10.87 -14.70 -1.39
C ASN A 100 11.58 -13.34 -1.53
N PHE A 101 12.80 -13.26 -1.01
CA PHE A 101 13.61 -12.03 -0.92
C PHE A 101 14.58 -11.86 -2.10
N THR A 102 14.07 -11.80 -3.33
CA THR A 102 14.89 -11.39 -4.49
C THR A 102 14.98 -9.87 -4.62
N VAL A 103 16.00 -9.39 -5.36
CA VAL A 103 16.13 -7.96 -5.70
C VAL A 103 14.85 -7.43 -6.37
N MET A 104 14.28 -8.21 -7.29
CA MET A 104 13.03 -7.82 -7.97
C MET A 104 11.85 -7.72 -7.02
N ASN A 105 11.71 -8.65 -6.08
CA ASN A 105 10.63 -8.61 -5.09
C ASN A 105 10.83 -7.46 -4.09
N LEU A 106 12.06 -7.16 -3.70
CA LEU A 106 12.37 -6.01 -2.85
C LEU A 106 12.03 -4.68 -3.54
N LEU A 107 12.23 -4.58 -4.86
CA LEU A 107 11.88 -3.38 -5.61
C LEU A 107 10.36 -3.27 -5.84
N VAL A 108 9.76 -4.28 -6.45
CA VAL A 108 8.36 -4.26 -6.91
C VAL A 108 7.37 -4.48 -5.76
N GLY A 109 7.68 -5.41 -4.86
CA GLY A 109 6.87 -5.71 -3.68
C GLY A 109 7.23 -4.88 -2.45
N GLY A 110 8.39 -4.19 -2.46
CA GLY A 110 8.87 -3.42 -1.32
C GLY A 110 8.96 -1.92 -1.55
N LEU A 111 9.98 -1.48 -2.30
CA LEU A 111 10.31 -0.07 -2.44
C LEU A 111 9.20 0.73 -3.13
N ILE A 112 8.62 0.19 -4.21
CA ILE A 112 7.55 0.86 -4.95
C ILE A 112 6.29 1.04 -4.08
N PRO A 113 5.73 0.00 -3.42
CA PRO A 113 4.60 0.15 -2.51
C PRO A 113 4.90 1.07 -1.33
N PHE A 114 6.10 0.98 -0.74
CA PHE A 114 6.52 1.90 0.31
C PHE A 114 6.48 3.37 -0.15
N ALA A 115 7.08 3.67 -1.30
CA ALA A 115 7.04 5.01 -1.88
C ALA A 115 5.60 5.45 -2.15
N ALA A 116 4.74 4.56 -2.65
CA ALA A 116 3.31 4.82 -2.82
C ALA A 116 2.62 5.21 -1.51
N GLY A 117 2.88 4.49 -0.42
CA GLY A 117 2.32 4.80 0.90
C GLY A 117 2.76 6.15 1.44
N VAL A 118 4.04 6.49 1.26
CA VAL A 118 4.60 7.81 1.61
C VAL A 118 3.95 8.92 0.77
N LEU A 119 3.84 8.72 -0.55
CA LEU A 119 3.18 9.67 -1.47
C LEU A 119 1.72 9.89 -1.11
N GLY A 120 0.99 8.81 -0.80
CA GLY A 120 -0.37 8.88 -0.30
C GLY A 120 -0.45 9.72 0.98
N GLY A 121 0.42 9.43 1.95
CA GLY A 121 0.52 10.16 3.22
C GLY A 121 0.66 11.66 3.02
N TRP A 122 1.62 12.06 2.19
CA TRP A 122 1.86 13.46 1.84
C TRP A 122 0.65 14.14 1.18
N LEU A 123 -0.06 13.44 0.29
CA LEU A 123 -1.27 13.97 -0.34
C LEU A 123 -2.39 14.16 0.69
N GLY A 124 -2.50 13.24 1.65
CA GLY A 124 -3.45 13.32 2.77
C GLY A 124 -3.19 14.55 3.65
N GLU A 125 -1.92 14.80 3.98
CA GLU A 125 -1.52 15.98 4.77
C GLU A 125 -1.88 17.29 4.06
N ARG A 126 -1.58 17.40 2.76
CA ARG A 126 -1.92 18.59 1.96
C ARG A 126 -3.41 18.90 1.97
N ARG A 127 -4.26 17.87 1.99
CA ARG A 127 -5.71 18.05 2.11
C ARG A 127 -6.12 18.57 3.49
N GLN A 128 -5.45 18.13 4.56
CA GLN A 128 -5.68 18.69 5.89
C GLN A 128 -5.33 20.17 5.94
N ASP A 129 -4.15 20.54 5.42
CA ASP A 129 -3.67 21.92 5.43
C ASP A 129 -4.62 22.86 4.68
N ALA A 130 -5.10 22.44 3.51
CA ALA A 130 -6.10 23.18 2.75
C ALA A 130 -7.42 23.38 3.54
N THR A 131 -7.85 22.36 4.28
CA THR A 131 -9.07 22.42 5.10
C THR A 131 -8.91 23.36 6.30
N ARG A 132 -7.75 23.32 6.96
CA ARG A 132 -7.40 24.22 8.07
C ARG A 132 -7.32 25.68 7.62
N ALA A 133 -6.70 25.93 6.47
CA ALA A 133 -6.61 27.27 5.89
C ALA A 133 -7.99 27.88 5.59
N HIS A 134 -8.92 27.07 5.06
CA HIS A 134 -10.29 27.53 4.79
C HIS A 134 -11.07 27.83 6.07
N GLY A 135 -10.98 26.97 7.09
CA GLY A 135 -11.65 27.18 8.37
C GLY A 135 -11.14 28.38 9.19
N ALA A 136 -9.91 28.84 8.95
CA ALA A 136 -9.35 30.02 9.59
C ALA A 136 -9.72 31.35 8.89
N SER A 137 -10.34 31.27 7.70
CA SER A 137 -10.78 32.43 6.91
C SER A 137 -12.26 32.78 7.07
N MET A 138 -12.99 32.04 7.90
CA MET A 138 -14.38 32.30 8.32
C MET A 138 -14.40 32.78 9.77
#